data_AF-A0A834EL15-F1
#
_entry.id   AF-A0A834EL15-F1
#
_cell.length_a   1.000
_cell.length_b   1.000
_cell.length_c   1.000
_cell.angle_alpha   90.00
_cell.angle_beta   90.00
_cell.angle_gamma   90.00
#
_symmetry.space_group_name_H-M   'P 1'
#
loop_
_entity.id
_entity.type
_entity.pdbx_description
1 polymer ?
#
loop_
_entity_poly.entity_id
_entity_poly.type
_entity_poly.pdbx_seq_one_letter_code
_entity_poly.pdbx_strand_id
1 'polypeptide(L)'
;MQNNVLRLSWQVYLMAEDSNRDTLPGMGPLQEALRALLPRTKEELKLDLSENVHRSVLILLQQATNLFYEGRRSECLQTTEALLDYSWEKLNTGVWRDVDKDWRRVYSFSCLLKTMCLCETPGDATTVAAALKVCDMGLLMGAAILGDILSKVAAILQTHLLSGKRPAQGPAQEQPGIKVSWWDCR
;
A
#
# COMPACT_ATOMS: atom_id res chain seq x y z
N MET A 1 46.12 -48.17 -0.39
CA MET A 1 45.58 -47.55 -1.62
C MET A 1 44.07 -47.50 -1.48
N GLN A 2 43.49 -46.35 -1.87
CA GLN A 2 42.06 -46.04 -1.98
C GLN A 2 41.24 -46.01 -0.67
N ASN A 3 41.10 -44.80 -0.12
CA ASN A 3 39.80 -44.16 0.15
C ASN A 3 40.04 -42.76 0.70
N ASN A 4 40.35 -41.81 -0.20
CA ASN A 4 40.55 -40.39 0.15
C ASN A 4 39.80 -39.46 -0.82
N VAL A 5 38.59 -39.84 -1.23
CA VAL A 5 37.79 -39.08 -2.23
C VAL A 5 36.44 -38.60 -1.70
N LEU A 6 36.10 -38.84 -0.42
CA LEU A 6 34.82 -38.36 0.15
C LEU A 6 34.97 -37.27 1.21
N ARG A 7 36.19 -36.83 1.53
CA ARG A 7 36.44 -35.78 2.54
C ARG A 7 36.63 -34.37 1.96
N LEU A 8 36.60 -34.21 0.64
CA LEU A 8 36.80 -32.93 -0.04
C LEU A 8 35.50 -32.29 -0.57
N SER A 9 34.36 -32.99 -0.47
CA SER A 9 33.06 -32.44 -0.93
C SER A 9 32.42 -31.49 0.09
N TRP A 10 32.62 -31.74 1.39
CA TRP A 10 31.97 -30.95 2.45
C TRP A 10 32.71 -29.66 2.81
N GLN A 11 33.99 -29.50 2.44
CA GLN A 11 34.76 -28.29 2.73
C GLN A 11 34.52 -27.16 1.71
N VAL A 12 34.05 -27.48 0.50
CA VAL A 12 33.76 -26.49 -0.56
C VAL A 12 32.33 -25.95 -0.45
N TYR A 13 31.38 -26.72 0.11
CA TYR A 13 30.00 -26.26 0.33
C TYR A 13 29.86 -25.30 1.52
N LEU A 14 30.95 -25.02 2.25
CA LEU A 14 30.97 -24.21 3.47
C LEU A 14 31.65 -22.85 3.28
N MET A 15 31.73 -22.34 2.04
CA MET A 15 32.42 -21.08 1.70
C MET A 15 31.71 -20.29 0.57
N ALA A 16 30.38 -20.17 0.60
CA ALA A 16 29.65 -19.28 -0.32
C ALA A 16 28.32 -18.71 0.19
N GLU A 17 28.10 -18.67 1.51
CA GLU A 17 26.99 -17.92 2.10
C GLU A 17 27.51 -17.13 3.30
N ASP A 18 28.33 -16.11 3.02
CA ASP A 18 28.46 -14.97 3.91
C ASP A 18 28.16 -13.68 3.14
N SER A 19 26.90 -13.30 3.20
CA SER A 19 26.58 -11.90 3.43
C SER A 19 25.35 -11.90 4.32
N ASN A 20 25.63 -12.16 5.60
CA ASN A 20 24.89 -11.65 6.73
C ASN A 20 24.03 -10.42 6.37
N ARG A 21 22.73 -10.67 6.13
CA ARG A 21 21.67 -9.69 6.33
C ARG A 21 20.79 -10.21 7.45
N ASP A 22 21.39 -10.50 8.61
CA ASP A 22 20.68 -10.34 9.87
C ASP A 22 20.50 -8.84 10.12
N THR A 23 19.67 -8.24 9.26
CA THR A 23 18.90 -7.10 9.69
C THR A 23 17.86 -7.73 10.62
N LEU A 24 17.83 -7.33 11.89
CA LEU A 24 16.56 -7.29 12.65
C LEU A 24 15.44 -6.94 11.66
N PRO A 25 14.20 -7.47 11.75
CA PRO A 25 13.14 -7.13 10.81
C PRO A 25 12.75 -5.65 11.00
N GLY A 26 13.64 -4.79 10.53
CA GLY A 26 13.54 -3.36 10.46
C GLY A 26 12.55 -3.10 9.36
N MET A 27 11.67 -2.19 9.68
CA MET A 27 10.73 -1.59 8.76
C MET A 27 11.43 -1.31 7.43
N GLY A 28 10.95 -1.88 6.32
CA GLY A 28 11.57 -1.60 5.01
C GLY A 28 11.48 -0.10 4.69
N PRO A 29 12.34 0.46 3.81
CA PRO A 29 12.39 1.91 3.54
C PRO A 29 11.02 2.50 3.16
N LEU A 30 10.20 1.73 2.44
CA LEU A 30 8.82 2.10 2.11
C LEU A 30 7.96 2.28 3.37
N GLN A 31 8.00 1.29 4.26
CA GLN A 31 7.18 1.28 5.47
C GLN A 31 7.63 2.39 6.43
N GLU A 32 8.92 2.72 6.49
CA GLU A 32 9.45 3.85 7.27
C GLU A 32 8.93 5.18 6.73
N ALA A 33 9.01 5.39 5.42
CA ALA A 33 8.53 6.59 4.76
C ALA A 33 7.02 6.78 4.95
N LEU A 34 6.24 5.70 4.83
CA LEU A 34 4.81 5.69 5.10
C LEU A 34 4.51 6.00 6.57
N ARG A 35 5.18 5.33 7.51
CA ARG A 35 4.95 5.52 8.95
C ARG A 35 5.29 6.95 9.38
N ALA A 36 6.28 7.58 8.77
CA ALA A 36 6.66 8.97 9.02
C ALA A 36 5.58 10.00 8.64
N LEU A 37 4.62 9.65 7.76
CA LEU A 37 3.48 10.52 7.43
C LEU A 37 2.38 10.48 8.50
N LEU A 38 2.32 9.41 9.30
CA LEU A 38 1.28 9.24 10.29
C LEU A 38 1.65 9.88 11.63
N PRO A 39 0.65 10.34 12.39
CA PRO A 39 0.83 10.64 13.80
C PRO A 39 1.44 9.47 14.58
N ARG A 40 2.14 9.81 15.67
CA ARG A 40 2.77 8.81 16.54
C ARG A 40 1.76 8.08 17.39
N THR A 41 0.67 8.76 17.76
CA THR A 41 -0.36 8.27 18.66
C THR A 41 -1.71 8.16 17.94
N LYS A 42 -2.54 7.23 18.40
CA LYS A 42 -3.88 7.02 17.83
C LYS A 42 -4.84 8.18 18.13
N GLU A 43 -4.58 8.94 19.18
CA GLU A 43 -5.35 10.11 19.58
C GLU A 43 -5.25 11.23 18.54
N GLU A 44 -4.10 11.38 17.91
CA GLU A 44 -3.84 12.38 16.85
C GLU A 44 -4.38 11.94 15.48
N LEU A 45 -4.64 10.64 15.27
CA LEU A 45 -5.21 10.11 14.02
C LEU A 45 -6.75 10.13 14.01
N LYS A 46 -7.40 10.89 14.90
CA LYS A 46 -8.86 10.95 14.97
C LYS A 46 -9.45 11.91 13.94
N LEU A 47 -10.61 11.54 13.40
CA LEU A 47 -11.45 12.45 12.63
C LEU A 47 -12.54 13.02 13.51
N ASP A 48 -12.70 14.33 13.48
CA ASP A 48 -13.88 15.01 14.01
C ASP A 48 -15.01 14.90 12.98
N LEU A 49 -15.93 13.95 13.19
CA LEU A 49 -17.06 13.63 12.31
C LEU A 49 -18.38 14.06 12.98
N SER A 50 -19.31 14.57 12.18
CA SER A 50 -20.63 14.99 12.65
C SER A 50 -21.55 13.80 12.96
N GLU A 51 -22.71 14.12 13.53
CA GLU A 51 -23.78 13.16 13.85
C GLU A 51 -24.44 12.50 12.62
N ASN A 52 -24.14 12.99 11.41
CA ASN A 52 -24.63 12.40 10.15
C ASN A 52 -24.02 11.02 9.86
N VAL A 53 -22.87 10.72 10.47
CA VAL A 53 -22.27 9.39 10.43
C VAL A 53 -22.80 8.55 11.58
N HIS A 54 -23.31 7.36 11.27
CA HIS A 54 -23.87 6.46 12.27
C HIS A 54 -22.85 6.13 13.38
N ARG A 55 -23.30 6.14 14.64
CA ARG A 55 -22.46 5.84 15.82
C ARG A 55 -21.73 4.50 15.70
N SER A 56 -22.34 3.48 15.10
CA SER A 56 -21.71 2.18 14.86
C SER A 56 -20.47 2.29 13.96
N VAL A 57 -20.52 3.15 12.93
CA VAL A 57 -19.39 3.41 12.03
C VAL A 57 -18.27 4.15 12.77
N LEU A 58 -18.61 5.11 13.63
CA LEU A 58 -17.62 5.80 14.46
C LEU A 58 -16.87 4.82 15.40
N ILE A 59 -17.61 3.90 16.02
CA ILE A 59 -17.03 2.84 16.86
C ILE A 59 -16.11 1.95 16.02
N LEU A 60 -16.54 1.54 14.82
CA LEU A 60 -15.79 0.67 13.94
C LEU A 60 -14.50 1.34 13.41
N LEU A 61 -14.55 2.63 13.10
CA LEU A 61 -13.36 3.43 12.75
C LEU A 61 -12.37 3.52 13.91
N GLN A 62 -12.87 3.74 15.12
CA GLN A 62 -12.03 3.78 16.32
C GLN A 62 -11.38 2.40 16.58
N GLN A 63 -12.13 1.32 16.36
CA GLN A 63 -11.62 -0.05 16.44
C GLN A 63 -10.53 -0.30 15.38
N ALA A 64 -10.78 0.04 14.11
CA ALA A 64 -9.78 -0.11 13.05
C ALA A 64 -8.49 0.66 13.38
N THR A 65 -8.63 1.89 13.89
CA THR A 65 -7.50 2.70 14.33
C THR A 65 -6.73 2.03 15.45
N ASN A 66 -7.41 1.49 16.47
CA ASN A 66 -6.75 0.76 17.56
C ASN A 66 -5.99 -0.46 17.02
N LEU A 67 -6.64 -1.28 16.20
CA LEU A 67 -6.04 -2.47 15.58
C LEU A 67 -4.79 -2.12 14.77
N PHE A 68 -4.83 -1.01 14.03
CA PHE A 68 -3.68 -0.51 13.28
C PHE A 68 -2.49 -0.17 14.20
N TYR A 69 -2.70 0.63 15.25
CA TYR A 69 -1.62 1.00 16.17
C TYR A 69 -1.14 -0.15 17.05
N GLU A 70 -1.99 -1.15 17.30
CA GLU A 70 -1.64 -2.40 18.00
C GLU A 70 -0.90 -3.40 17.10
N GLY A 71 -0.75 -3.12 15.81
CA GLY A 71 -0.10 -4.03 14.85
C GLY A 71 -0.96 -5.24 14.46
N ARG A 72 -2.27 -5.22 14.75
CA ARG A 72 -3.23 -6.30 14.43
C ARG A 72 -3.74 -6.17 12.99
N ARG A 73 -2.83 -6.37 12.04
CA ARG A 73 -3.00 -6.07 10.61
C ARG A 73 -4.20 -6.74 9.96
N SER A 74 -4.33 -8.05 10.11
CA SER A 74 -5.39 -8.83 9.46
C SER A 74 -6.78 -8.35 9.91
N GLU A 75 -6.92 -8.06 11.20
CA GLU A 75 -8.17 -7.59 11.77
C GLU A 75 -8.45 -6.13 11.39
N CYS A 76 -7.41 -5.29 11.35
CA CYS A 76 -7.53 -3.93 10.83
C CYS A 76 -7.99 -3.96 9.37
N LEU A 77 -7.39 -4.82 8.54
CA LEU A 77 -7.74 -4.97 7.13
C LEU A 77 -9.21 -5.37 6.97
N GLN A 78 -9.66 -6.42 7.66
CA GLN A 78 -11.05 -6.87 7.65
C GLN A 78 -12.02 -5.77 8.11
N THR A 79 -11.65 -5.04 9.17
CA THR A 79 -12.46 -3.94 9.69
C THR A 79 -12.55 -2.80 8.67
N THR A 80 -11.44 -2.46 8.02
CA THR A 80 -11.41 -1.41 6.99
C THR A 80 -12.17 -1.81 5.72
N GLU A 81 -12.23 -3.10 5.38
CA GLU A 81 -13.03 -3.59 4.26
C GLU A 81 -14.52 -3.39 4.50
N ALA A 82 -15.02 -3.77 5.68
CA ALA A 82 -16.41 -3.51 6.04
C ALA A 82 -16.75 -2.00 6.05
N LEU A 83 -15.82 -1.16 6.52
CA LEU A 83 -15.97 0.30 6.47
C LEU A 83 -16.01 0.83 5.05
N LEU A 84 -15.15 0.33 4.16
CA LEU A 84 -15.11 0.72 2.75
C LEU A 84 -16.39 0.33 2.02
N ASP A 85 -16.88 -0.90 2.22
CA ASP A 85 -18.13 -1.37 1.60
C ASP A 85 -19.30 -0.48 2.02
N TYR A 86 -19.46 -0.26 3.32
CA TYR A 86 -20.57 0.53 3.82
C TYR A 86 -20.48 2.01 3.42
N SER A 87 -19.30 2.61 3.54
CA SER A 87 -19.13 4.02 3.15
C SER A 87 -19.28 4.20 1.65
N TRP A 88 -18.83 3.24 0.82
CA TRP A 88 -19.06 3.27 -0.63
C TRP A 88 -20.56 3.29 -0.97
N GLU A 89 -21.38 2.47 -0.32
CA GLU A 89 -22.84 2.50 -0.51
C GLU A 89 -23.42 3.89 -0.18
N LYS A 90 -22.95 4.52 0.89
CA LYS A 90 -23.36 5.89 1.27
C LYS A 90 -22.93 6.94 0.26
N LEU A 91 -21.74 6.80 -0.30
CA LEU A 91 -21.25 7.68 -1.37
C LEU A 91 -22.03 7.54 -2.68
N ASN A 92 -22.62 6.37 -2.93
CA ASN A 92 -23.35 6.07 -4.15
C ASN A 92 -24.89 6.12 -3.97
N THR A 93 -25.36 6.73 -2.87
CA THR A 93 -26.78 6.97 -2.65
C THR A 93 -27.16 8.36 -3.18
N GLY A 94 -27.79 8.43 -4.36
CA GLY A 94 -28.33 9.66 -4.92
C GLY A 94 -27.32 10.50 -5.72
N VAL A 95 -27.53 11.82 -5.76
CA VAL A 95 -26.70 12.74 -6.55
C VAL A 95 -25.44 13.09 -5.75
N TRP A 96 -24.27 13.00 -6.39
CA TRP A 96 -22.96 13.22 -5.76
C TRP A 96 -22.84 14.53 -4.95
N ARG A 97 -23.52 15.60 -5.39
CA ARG A 97 -23.51 16.90 -4.71
C ARG A 97 -24.11 16.85 -3.30
N ASP A 98 -25.07 15.93 -3.08
CA ASP A 98 -25.83 15.83 -1.84
C ASP A 98 -25.20 14.80 -0.86
N VAL A 99 -24.13 14.14 -1.29
CA VAL A 99 -23.37 13.20 -0.45
C VAL A 99 -22.68 13.97 0.67
N ASP A 100 -22.96 13.56 1.91
CA ASP A 100 -22.37 14.17 3.09
C ASP A 100 -20.83 14.09 3.05
N LYS A 101 -20.17 15.21 3.36
CA LYS A 101 -18.71 15.32 3.39
C LYS A 101 -18.07 14.34 4.38
N ASP A 102 -18.72 14.04 5.49
CA ASP A 102 -18.20 13.13 6.48
C ASP A 102 -18.20 11.68 5.99
N TRP A 103 -19.16 11.24 5.17
CA TRP A 103 -19.07 9.94 4.50
C TRP A 103 -17.86 9.86 3.58
N ARG A 104 -17.51 10.96 2.90
CA ARG A 104 -16.29 11.04 2.08
C ARG A 104 -15.02 10.98 2.92
N ARG A 105 -15.02 11.57 4.11
CA ARG A 105 -13.89 11.48 5.06
C ARG A 105 -13.75 10.08 5.65
N VAL A 106 -14.86 9.42 5.98
CA VAL A 106 -14.88 8.00 6.41
C VAL A 106 -14.26 7.12 5.33
N TYR A 107 -14.67 7.29 4.07
CA TYR A 107 -14.12 6.53 2.95
C TYR A 107 -12.62 6.77 2.78
N SER A 108 -12.16 8.03 2.76
CA SER A 108 -10.72 8.35 2.67
C SER A 108 -9.90 7.77 3.80
N PHE A 109 -10.41 7.81 5.03
CA PHE A 109 -9.70 7.31 6.19
C PHE A 109 -9.59 5.78 6.18
N SER A 110 -10.65 5.11 5.72
CA SER A 110 -10.65 3.66 5.55
C SER A 110 -9.68 3.23 4.44
N CYS A 111 -9.63 3.98 3.32
CA CYS A 111 -8.61 3.81 2.28
C CYS A 111 -7.20 3.98 2.85
N LEU A 112 -6.95 5.02 3.64
CA LEU A 112 -5.65 5.24 4.29
C LEU A 112 -5.25 4.02 5.12
N LEU A 113 -6.08 3.60 6.08
CA LEU A 113 -5.75 2.46 6.94
C LEU A 113 -5.50 1.18 6.14
N LYS A 114 -6.37 0.87 5.16
CA LYS A 114 -6.20 -0.30 4.29
C LYS A 114 -4.90 -0.24 3.49
N THR A 115 -4.58 0.90 2.87
CA THR A 115 -3.32 1.11 2.16
C THR A 115 -2.12 0.87 3.08
N MET A 116 -2.15 1.39 4.31
CA MET A 116 -1.07 1.21 5.27
C MET A 116 -0.92 -0.26 5.68
N CYS A 117 -2.01 -0.97 5.94
CA CYS A 117 -1.98 -2.40 6.25
C CYS A 117 -1.43 -3.26 5.10
N LEU A 118 -1.77 -2.92 3.85
CA LEU A 118 -1.26 -3.63 2.67
C LEU A 118 0.25 -3.43 2.47
N CYS A 119 0.79 -2.27 2.86
CA CYS A 119 2.20 -1.96 2.66
C CYS A 119 3.15 -2.54 3.72
N GLU A 120 2.65 -3.31 4.70
CA GLU A 120 3.51 -3.93 5.71
C GLU A 120 4.08 -5.27 5.24
N THR A 121 5.41 -5.29 5.09
CA THR A 121 6.38 -6.37 4.79
C THR A 121 5.90 -7.80 4.45
N PRO A 122 6.49 -8.45 3.42
CA PRO A 122 7.32 -7.88 2.37
C PRO A 122 6.43 -7.24 1.30
N GLY A 123 6.55 -5.92 1.12
CA GLY A 123 5.78 -5.17 0.13
C GLY A 123 6.25 -5.46 -1.29
N ASP A 124 5.82 -6.59 -1.85
CA ASP A 124 6.05 -6.90 -3.25
C ASP A 124 5.34 -5.89 -4.17
N ALA A 125 5.76 -5.81 -5.44
CA ALA A 125 5.24 -4.82 -6.38
C ALA A 125 3.73 -4.96 -6.64
N THR A 126 3.17 -6.17 -6.55
CA THR A 126 1.73 -6.42 -6.72
C THR A 126 0.96 -5.87 -5.52
N THR A 127 1.45 -6.14 -4.31
CA THR A 127 0.86 -5.65 -3.06
C THR A 127 0.93 -4.12 -2.98
N VAL A 128 2.07 -3.52 -3.35
CA VAL A 128 2.20 -2.05 -3.41
C VAL A 128 1.28 -1.45 -4.48
N ALA A 129 1.13 -2.10 -5.64
CA ALA A 129 0.19 -1.65 -6.67
C ALA A 129 -1.28 -1.76 -6.20
N ALA A 130 -1.63 -2.80 -5.44
CA ALA A 130 -2.95 -2.92 -4.82
C ALA A 130 -3.20 -1.82 -3.79
N ALA A 131 -2.21 -1.52 -2.95
CA ALA A 131 -2.27 -0.45 -1.97
C ALA A 131 -2.43 0.93 -2.62
N LEU A 132 -1.74 1.16 -3.76
CA LEU A 132 -1.90 2.38 -4.55
C LEU A 132 -3.31 2.51 -5.13
N LYS A 133 -3.89 1.44 -5.67
CA LYS A 133 -5.28 1.45 -6.16
C LYS A 133 -6.26 1.85 -5.05
N VAL A 134 -6.11 1.30 -3.85
CA VAL A 134 -6.94 1.69 -2.69
C VAL A 134 -6.77 3.17 -2.36
N CYS A 135 -5.53 3.67 -2.39
CA CYS A 135 -5.21 5.07 -2.14
C CYS A 135 -5.87 5.99 -3.19
N ASP A 136 -5.74 5.64 -4.47
CA ASP A 136 -6.32 6.39 -5.60
C ASP A 136 -7.85 6.44 -5.51
N MET A 137 -8.50 5.36 -5.09
CA MET A 137 -9.94 5.36 -4.83
C MET A 137 -10.32 6.37 -3.73
N GLY A 138 -9.52 6.43 -2.65
CA GLY A 138 -9.72 7.39 -1.58
C GLY A 138 -9.54 8.85 -2.02
N LEU A 139 -8.63 9.10 -2.97
CA LEU A 139 -8.43 10.42 -3.61
C LEU A 139 -9.58 10.79 -4.53
N LEU A 140 -10.09 9.83 -5.30
CA LEU A 140 -11.15 10.05 -6.28
C LEU A 140 -12.52 10.27 -5.63
N MET A 141 -12.89 9.42 -4.68
CA MET A 141 -14.24 9.36 -4.09
C MET A 141 -14.32 10.07 -2.74
N GLY A 142 -13.23 10.08 -2.00
CA GLY A 142 -13.23 10.59 -0.64
C GLY A 142 -13.07 12.11 -0.56
N ALA A 143 -12.62 12.60 0.60
CA ALA A 143 -12.35 14.00 0.88
C ALA A 143 -10.96 14.16 1.50
N ALA A 144 -10.37 15.34 1.36
CA ALA A 144 -9.11 15.67 2.01
C ALA A 144 -9.18 15.45 3.53
N ILE A 145 -8.24 14.66 4.04
CA ILE A 145 -8.05 14.37 5.46
C ILE A 145 -6.58 14.55 5.83
N LEU A 146 -6.32 14.92 7.09
CA LEU A 146 -4.96 14.95 7.68
C LEU A 146 -3.92 15.70 6.82
N GLY A 147 -4.33 16.83 6.22
CA GLY A 147 -3.47 17.63 5.34
C GLY A 147 -3.04 16.87 4.08
N ASP A 148 -4.02 16.35 3.33
CA ASP A 148 -3.87 15.63 2.05
C ASP A 148 -2.95 14.42 2.14
N ILE A 149 -3.08 13.66 3.22
CA ILE A 149 -2.19 12.52 3.49
C ILE A 149 -2.23 11.44 2.40
N LEU A 150 -3.39 11.18 1.79
CA LEU A 150 -3.52 10.20 0.71
C LEU A 150 -2.67 10.59 -0.50
N SER A 151 -2.58 11.88 -0.85
CA SER A 151 -1.73 12.34 -1.95
C SER A 151 -0.25 12.11 -1.66
N LYS A 152 0.17 12.34 -0.41
CA LYS A 152 1.54 12.08 0.04
C LYS A 152 1.86 10.58 0.04
N VAL A 153 0.92 9.75 0.49
CA VAL A 153 1.04 8.28 0.45
C VAL A 153 1.15 7.79 -0.99
N ALA A 154 0.28 8.25 -1.90
CA ALA A 154 0.32 7.87 -3.31
C ALA A 154 1.67 8.20 -3.96
N ALA A 155 2.23 9.39 -3.69
CA ALA A 155 3.54 9.80 -4.19
C ALA A 155 4.68 8.86 -3.72
N ILE A 156 4.65 8.44 -2.46
CA ILE A 156 5.62 7.47 -1.92
C ILE A 156 5.48 6.11 -2.63
N LEU A 157 4.26 5.60 -2.77
CA LEU A 157 4.01 4.30 -3.41
C LEU A 157 4.42 4.29 -4.89
N GLN A 158 4.10 5.35 -5.63
CA GLN A 158 4.49 5.50 -7.03
C GLN A 158 6.02 5.52 -7.18
N THR A 159 6.72 6.27 -6.32
CA THR A 159 8.19 6.34 -6.32
C THR A 159 8.82 4.96 -6.08
N HIS A 160 8.25 4.19 -5.15
CA HIS A 160 8.70 2.82 -4.87
C HIS A 160 8.51 1.88 -6.08
N LEU A 161 7.34 1.93 -6.73
CA LEU A 161 7.05 1.12 -7.92
C LEU A 161 7.95 1.47 -9.12
N LEU A 162 8.30 2.75 -9.29
CA LEU A 162 9.22 3.18 -10.34
C LEU A 162 10.66 2.72 -10.06
N SER A 163 11.08 2.74 -8.79
CA SER A 163 12.41 2.29 -8.38
C SER A 163 12.62 0.79 -8.58
N GLY A 164 11.56 -0.03 -8.39
CA GLY A 164 11.57 -1.46 -8.67
C GLY A 164 11.55 -1.83 -10.16
N LYS A 165 11.24 -0.88 -11.05
CA LYS A 165 11.15 -1.08 -12.51
C LYS A 165 12.43 -0.73 -13.28
N ARG A 166 13.55 -0.38 -12.61
CA ARG A 166 14.80 -0.09 -13.33
C ARG A 166 15.18 -1.28 -14.23
N PRO A 167 15.21 -1.12 -15.57
CA PRO A 167 15.72 -2.15 -16.44
C PRO A 167 17.22 -2.29 -16.16
N ALA A 168 17.70 -3.52 -16.01
CA ALA A 168 19.11 -3.78 -16.27
C ALA A 168 19.42 -3.21 -17.66
N GLN A 169 20.36 -2.28 -17.74
CA GLN A 169 20.86 -1.79 -19.02
C GLN A 169 21.58 -2.95 -19.72
N GLY A 170 20.83 -3.73 -20.51
CA GLY A 170 21.41 -4.57 -21.55
C GLY A 170 21.81 -3.68 -22.73
N PRO A 171 22.91 -4.00 -23.45
CA PRO A 171 23.36 -3.18 -24.56
C PRO A 171 22.29 -3.14 -25.66
N ALA A 172 22.09 -1.95 -26.21
CA ALA A 172 21.12 -1.66 -27.25
C ALA A 172 21.31 -2.59 -28.46
N GLN A 173 20.29 -3.39 -28.77
CA GLN A 173 20.10 -3.94 -30.11
C GLN A 173 18.93 -3.20 -30.75
N GLU A 174 19.29 -2.41 -31.76
CA GLU A 174 18.41 -1.72 -32.69
C GLU A 174 17.61 -2.74 -33.50
N GLN A 175 16.28 -2.68 -33.44
CA GLN A 175 15.37 -3.46 -34.29
C GLN A 175 14.70 -2.51 -35.29
N PRO A 176 14.58 -2.88 -36.58
CA PRO A 176 14.08 -1.97 -37.62
C PRO A 176 12.55 -1.87 -37.58
N GLY A 177 12.05 -0.64 -37.47
CA GLY A 177 10.62 -0.34 -37.39
C GLY A 177 9.88 -0.53 -38.72
N ILE A 178 8.92 -1.46 -38.73
CA ILE A 178 7.88 -1.51 -39.77
C ILE A 178 6.87 -0.41 -39.46
N LYS A 179 6.83 0.62 -40.32
CA LYS A 179 5.79 1.66 -40.28
C LYS A 179 4.53 1.11 -40.93
N VAL A 180 3.47 0.94 -40.15
CA VAL A 180 2.12 0.68 -40.67
C VAL A 180 1.40 2.04 -40.74
N SER A 181 1.05 2.46 -41.95
CA SER A 181 0.36 3.73 -42.24
C SER A 181 -1.16 3.59 -42.07
N TRP A 182 -1.75 4.50 -41.31
CA TRP A 182 -3.16 4.48 -40.86
C TRP A 182 -4.17 5.14 -41.83
N TRP A 183 -3.95 5.06 -43.14
CA TRP A 183 -4.89 5.63 -44.11
C TRP A 183 -5.22 4.60 -45.17
N ASP A 184 -6.23 3.76 -44.91
CA ASP A 184 -7.06 3.14 -45.94
C ASP A 184 -8.34 2.61 -45.30
N CYS A 185 -9.34 3.48 -45.22
CA CYS A 185 -10.75 3.11 -45.19
C CYS A 185 -11.44 3.99 -46.23
N ARG A 186 -11.77 3.39 -47.38
CA ARG A 186 -12.74 3.92 -48.31
C ARG A 186 -13.58 2.75 -48.83
#